data_AF-A0A392UX15-F1
#
_entry.id   AF-A0A392UX15-F1
#
_cell.length_a   1.000
_cell.length_b   1.000
_cell.length_c   1.000
_cell.angle_alpha   90.00
_cell.angle_beta   90.00
_cell.angle_gamma   90.00
#
_symmetry.space_group_name_H-M   'P 1'
#
loop_
_entity.id
_entity.type
_entity.pdbx_description
1 polymer ?
#
loop_
_entity_poly.entity_id
_entity_poly.type
_entity_poly.pdbx_seq_one_letter_code
_entity_poly.pdbx_strand_id
1 'polypeptide(L)' 'MKEEETILDFHMNVLEYANSFDALGETIPDEKLVSKILRSSPKRFDMKVTTIEEAQDLSRM' A
#
# COMPACT_ATOMS: atom_id res chain seq x y z
N MET A 1 -6.82 5.72 -0.43
CA MET A 1 -6.34 7.02 -0.94
C MET A 1 -7.52 7.81 -1.47
N LYS A 2 -7.60 9.10 -1.16
CA LYS A 2 -8.62 10.00 -1.72
C LYS A 2 -8.23 10.45 -3.13
N GLU A 3 -9.17 10.97 -3.93
CA GLU A 3 -8.87 11.43 -5.29
C GLU A 3 -7.95 12.66 -5.28
N GLU A 4 -8.09 13.54 -4.29
CA GLU A 4 -7.31 14.76 -4.14
C GLU A 4 -5.96 14.57 -3.42
N GLU A 5 -5.74 13.40 -2.82
CA GLU A 5 -4.53 13.05 -2.07
C GLU A 5 -3.40 12.64 -3.02
N THR A 6 -2.14 12.92 -2.66
CA THR A 6 -1.00 12.40 -3.41
C THR A 6 -0.63 10.99 -2.94
N ILE A 7 0.09 10.22 -3.78
CA ILE A 7 0.56 8.89 -3.38
C ILE A 7 1.49 8.98 -2.17
N LEU A 8 2.30 10.04 -2.07
CA LEU A 8 3.22 10.25 -0.96
C LEU A 8 2.47 10.50 0.35
N ASP A 9 1.45 11.36 0.33
CA ASP A 9 0.63 11.62 1.53
C ASP A 9 -0.03 10.33 2.01
N PHE A 10 -0.62 9.57 1.08
CA PHE A 10 -1.26 8.29 1.40
C PHE A 10 -0.25 7.27 1.94
N HIS A 11 0.95 7.20 1.36
CA HIS A 11 2.00 6.30 1.82
C HIS A 11 2.47 6.64 3.23
N MET A 12 2.67 7.93 3.54
CA MET A 12 3.03 8.37 4.90
C MET A 12 1.97 7.98 5.92
N ASN A 13 0.69 8.18 5.60
CA ASN A 13 -0.42 7.75 6.46
C ASN A 13 -0.37 6.23 6.73
N VAL A 14 -0.10 5.42 5.70
CA VAL A 14 0.02 3.96 5.86
C VAL A 14 1.20 3.58 6.74
N LEU A 15 2.34 4.27 6.63
CA LEU A 15 3.50 4.04 7.50
C LEU A 15 3.23 4.43 8.95
N GLU A 16 2.53 5.53 9.21
CA GLU A 16 2.12 5.89 10.58
C GLU A 16 1.26 4.80 11.23
N TYR A 17 0.33 4.20 10.47
CA TYR A 17 -0.42 3.05 10.95
C TYR A 17 0.48 1.83 11.19
N ALA A 18 1.34 1.47 10.24
CA ALA A 18 2.26 0.34 10.39
C ALA A 18 3.15 0.47 11.64
N ASN A 19 3.70 1.67 11.88
CA ASN A 19 4.48 1.97 13.08
C ASN A 19 3.64 1.87 14.36
N SER A 20 2.37 2.27 14.31
CA SER A 20 1.45 2.15 15.45
C SER A 20 1.15 0.67 15.78
N PHE A 21 0.95 -0.17 14.77
CA PHE A 21 0.80 -1.61 14.96
C PHE A 21 2.07 -2.24 15.53
N ASP A 22 3.24 -1.87 14.99
CA ASP A 22 4.53 -2.36 15.45
C ASP A 22 4.79 -2.01 16.92
N ALA A 23 4.48 -0.77 17.33
CA ALA A 23 4.55 -0.33 18.73
C ALA A 23 3.63 -1.11 19.68
N LEU A 24 2.56 -1.72 19.16
CA LEU A 24 1.64 -2.59 19.89
C LEU A 24 2.08 -4.07 19.86
N GLY A 25 3.22 -4.39 19.25
CA GLY A 25 3.76 -5.73 19.12
C GLY A 25 3.25 -6.52 17.93
N GLU A 26 2.54 -5.89 16.98
CA GLU A 26 2.11 -6.51 15.73
C GLU A 26 2.84 -5.87 14.54
N THR A 27 3.89 -6.53 14.05
CA THR A 27 4.55 -6.09 12.81
C THR A 27 3.74 -6.52 11.59
N ILE A 28 3.36 -5.55 10.76
CA ILE A 28 2.66 -5.83 9.50
C ILE A 28 3.70 -6.07 8.40
N PRO A 29 3.67 -7.22 7.68
CA PRO A 29 4.58 -7.47 6.57
C PRO A 29 4.42 -6.46 5.43
N ASP A 30 5.53 -6.13 4.76
CA ASP A 30 5.54 -5.19 3.64
C ASP A 30 4.62 -5.64 2.49
N GLU A 31 4.58 -6.94 2.17
CA GLU A 31 3.65 -7.50 1.17
C GLU A 31 2.18 -7.12 1.45
N LYS A 32 1.79 -7.16 2.74
CA LYS A 32 0.44 -6.83 3.19
C LYS A 32 0.20 -5.33 3.08
N LEU A 33 1.18 -4.49 3.42
CA LEU A 33 1.09 -3.03 3.25
C LEU A 33 0.98 -2.65 1.77
N VAL A 34 1.84 -3.19 0.91
CA VAL A 34 1.83 -2.93 -0.54
C VAL A 34 0.49 -3.36 -1.14
N SER A 35 -0.02 -4.56 -0.80
CA SER A 35 -1.33 -5.01 -1.25
C SER A 35 -2.46 -4.05 -0.85
N LYS A 36 -2.42 -3.50 0.38
CA LYS A 36 -3.39 -2.49 0.83
C LYS A 36 -3.24 -1.17 0.09
N ILE A 37 -2.03 -0.74 -0.22
CA ILE A 37 -1.77 0.50 -0.98
C ILE A 37 -2.32 0.38 -2.40
N LEU A 38 -1.98 -0.70 -3.10
CA LEU A 38 -2.46 -0.94 -4.46
C LEU A 38 -3.98 -1.04 -4.51
N ARG A 39 -4.59 -1.82 -3.60
CA ARG A 39 -6.06 -1.97 -3.54
C ARG A 39 -6.79 -0.68 -3.19
N SER A 40 -6.15 0.22 -2.46
CA SER A 40 -6.74 1.51 -2.04
C SER A 40 -6.45 2.65 -3.01
N SER A 41 -5.74 2.37 -4.11
CA SER A 41 -5.40 3.36 -5.12
C SER A 41 -6.64 3.74 -5.96
N PRO A 42 -6.81 5.01 -6.33
CA PRO A 42 -7.89 5.45 -7.19
C PRO A 42 -7.83 4.84 -8.59
N LYS A 43 -8.98 4.73 -9.27
CA LYS A 43 -9.11 4.08 -10.60
C LYS A 43 -8.21 4.66 -11.67
N ARG A 44 -7.83 5.93 -11.56
CA ARG A 44 -6.87 6.57 -12.48
C ARG A 44 -5.49 5.91 -12.48
N PHE A 45 -5.18 5.10 -11.46
CA PHE A 45 -3.93 4.34 -11.37
C PHE A 45 -4.10 2.87 -11.77
N ASP A 46 -5.29 2.41 -12.19
CA ASP A 46 -5.55 1.00 -12.49
C ASP A 46 -4.50 0.40 -13.43
N MET A 47 -4.14 1.09 -14.51
CA MET A 47 -3.13 0.62 -15.46
C MET A 47 -1.75 0.40 -14.79
N LYS A 48 -1.36 1.27 -13.85
CA LYS A 48 -0.10 1.12 -13.10
C LYS A 48 -0.19 -0.01 -12.08
N VAL A 49 -1.32 -0.13 -11.39
CA VAL A 49 -1.58 -1.22 -10.43
C VAL A 49 -1.51 -2.57 -11.15
N THR A 50 -2.22 -2.73 -12.27
CA THR A 50 -2.18 -3.96 -13.08
C THR A 50 -0.76 -4.30 -13.54
N THR A 51 0.00 -3.30 -14.02
CA THR A 51 1.39 -3.54 -14.44
C THR A 51 2.26 -4.06 -13.29
N ILE A 52 2.06 -3.54 -12.07
CA ILE A 52 2.80 -3.98 -10.89
C ILE A 52 2.42 -5.41 -10.50
N GLU A 53 1.12 -5.71 -10.47
CA GLU A 53 0.60 -7.04 -10.12
C GLU A 53 1.02 -8.12 -11.13
N GLU A 54 1.13 -7.78 -12.42
CA GLU A 54 1.64 -8.68 -13.46
C GLU A 54 3.17 -8.88 -13.38
N ALA A 55 3.91 -7.83 -13.00
CA ALA A 55 5.37 -7.88 -12.92
C ALA A 55 5.88 -8.59 -11.65
N GLN A 56 5.14 -8.51 -10.55
CA GLN A 56 5.57 -9.01 -9.25
C GLN A 56 4.43 -9.68 -8.48
N ASP A 57 4.65 -10.94 -8.14
CA ASP A 57 3.76 -11.68 -7.24
C ASP A 57 4.05 -11.25 -5.79
N LEU A 58 3.16 -10.44 -5.23
CA LEU A 58 3.27 -9.94 -3.86
C LEU A 58 3.26 -11.04 -2.80
N SER A 59 2.66 -12.21 -3.09
CA SER A 59 2.63 -13.35 -2.16
C SER A 59 3.97 -14.09 -2.05
N ARG A 60 4.96 -13.68 -2.85
CA ARG A 60 6.30 -14.24 -2.93
C ARG A 60 7.39 -13.26 -2.52
N MET A 61 7.01 -12.10 -1.96
CA MET A 61 7.93 -11.09 -1.42
C MET A 61 8.39 -11.44 -0.02
#